data_AF-A0A318QJ94-F1
#
_entry.id   AF-A0A318QJ94-F1
#
_cell.length_a   1.000
_cell.length_b   1.000
_cell.length_c   1.000
_cell.angle_alpha   90.00
_cell.angle_beta   90.00
_cell.angle_gamma   90.00
#
_symmetry.space_group_name_H-M   'P 1'
#
loop_
_entity.id
_entity.type
_entity.pdbx_description
1 polymer ?
#
loop_
_entity_poly.entity_id
_entity_poly.type
_entity_poly.pdbx_seq_one_letter_code
_entity_poly.pdbx_strand_id
1 'polypeptide(L)'
;MNVKYKRDVFLYCFTAVCTISFAHAATNTISGQDSTNIDASSSINTDDDGITIKAPTDVSVDIASDGSVTAAGDGVHAKAASTGQISITNSGTITSTSDGQAIDLNDMSGDSNTTTITNTATGQIVSDNADGIRPGTNATVINSGLIYADGPTASSHDGIDFQSAPTGTVINETGGLISGHRHGITTDGFVNVTNEAGATIIGRNGSGVGSDGTGQVTNYGTIIGAYDGSGTGDGDGVDIDGDAVVNNWGTIKALGAAGVDKTGSPNASEGLALTENSTVNNYAGGVIESVDNAMTLGGDPDTIAVVNNMGTVLAGGTGIWDYQNLELTNSGTIKSDYLGVSSTGTTANINNSGYIWRGCWHIYVSWVVI
;
A
#
# COMPACT_ATOMS: atom_id res chain seq x y z
N MET A 1 -23.28 50.43 25.28
CA MET A 1 -24.30 50.35 24.22
C MET A 1 -23.77 49.40 23.16
N ASN A 2 -24.22 48.14 23.17
CA ASN A 2 -23.83 47.11 22.20
C ASN A 2 -24.71 47.23 20.96
N VAL A 3 -24.13 47.59 19.82
CA VAL A 3 -24.83 47.54 18.52
C VAL A 3 -24.41 46.25 17.82
N LYS A 4 -25.31 45.26 17.83
CA LYS A 4 -25.25 44.09 16.96
C LYS A 4 -25.54 44.53 15.53
N TYR A 5 -24.63 44.27 14.60
CA TYR A 5 -24.93 44.34 13.17
C TYR A 5 -25.91 43.22 12.80
N LYS A 6 -27.15 43.58 12.44
CA LYS A 6 -28.04 42.72 11.67
C LYS A 6 -27.62 42.86 10.20
N ARG A 7 -27.25 41.76 9.55
CA ARG A 7 -27.17 41.69 8.09
C ARG A 7 -28.56 41.32 7.58
N ASP A 8 -29.14 42.20 6.77
CA ASP A 8 -30.42 41.98 6.12
C ASP A 8 -30.27 40.94 5.01
N VAL A 9 -31.19 39.98 4.98
CA VAL A 9 -31.31 38.95 3.94
C VAL A 9 -32.42 39.39 2.98
N PHE A 10 -32.08 39.58 1.71
CA PHE A 10 -33.06 39.79 0.64
C PHE A 10 -33.56 38.44 0.12
N LEU A 11 -34.88 38.22 0.19
CA LEU A 11 -35.55 37.03 -0.30
C LEU A 11 -36.30 37.39 -1.60
N TYR A 12 -35.84 36.88 -2.74
CA TYR A 12 -36.63 36.81 -3.97
C TYR A 12 -37.03 35.36 -4.21
N CYS A 13 -38.33 35.09 -4.14
CA CYS A 13 -38.90 33.75 -4.34
C CYS A 13 -39.64 33.70 -5.67
N PHE A 14 -39.14 32.92 -6.62
CA PHE A 14 -39.90 32.42 -7.76
C PHE A 14 -39.58 30.92 -7.92
N THR A 15 -40.65 30.13 -7.93
CA THR A 15 -40.76 28.67 -8.15
C THR A 15 -39.53 27.95 -8.71
N ALA A 16 -38.68 27.49 -7.81
CA ALA A 16 -37.83 26.29 -7.94
C ALA A 16 -37.49 25.85 -6.52
N VAL A 17 -37.34 24.54 -6.30
CA VAL A 17 -36.85 24.00 -5.02
C VAL A 17 -35.51 24.67 -4.72
N CYS A 18 -35.53 25.60 -3.77
CA CYS A 18 -34.35 26.32 -3.33
C CYS A 18 -33.66 25.44 -2.29
N THR A 19 -32.68 24.65 -2.72
CA THR A 19 -31.66 24.13 -1.81
C THR A 19 -30.92 25.34 -1.27
N ILE A 20 -31.14 25.64 0.01
CA ILE A 20 -30.36 26.64 0.73
C ILE A 20 -28.99 26.01 0.96
N SER A 21 -28.04 26.22 0.03
CA SER A 21 -26.63 26.07 0.37
C SER A 21 -26.28 27.26 1.25
N PHE A 22 -26.20 27.01 2.55
CA PHE A 22 -25.41 27.89 3.40
C PHE A 22 -23.99 27.77 2.89
N ALA A 23 -23.43 28.86 2.36
CA ALA A 23 -21.98 29.03 2.39
C ALA A 23 -21.62 29.15 3.89
N HIS A 24 -21.58 28.02 4.58
CA HIS A 24 -20.83 27.92 5.82
C HIS A 24 -19.39 28.20 5.41
N ALA A 25 -18.77 29.22 5.99
CA ALA A 25 -17.32 29.25 5.98
C ALA A 25 -16.89 27.93 6.61
N ALA A 26 -16.35 27.00 5.81
CA ALA A 26 -15.87 25.73 6.33
C ALA A 26 -14.91 26.08 7.46
N THR A 27 -15.26 25.71 8.68
CA THR A 27 -14.24 25.66 9.72
C THR A 27 -13.38 24.49 9.33
N ASN A 28 -12.12 24.75 9.01
CA ASN A 28 -11.07 23.74 8.79
C ASN A 28 -10.76 22.96 10.09
N THR A 29 -11.65 22.98 11.07
CA THR A 29 -11.55 22.20 12.30
C THR A 29 -12.92 21.60 12.60
N ILE A 30 -12.97 20.28 12.72
CA ILE A 30 -14.16 19.49 13.04
C ILE A 30 -13.87 18.55 14.22
N SER A 31 -14.90 18.14 14.95
CA SER A 31 -14.74 17.39 16.20
C SER A 31 -15.95 16.53 16.55
N GLY A 32 -15.83 15.63 17.54
CA GLY A 32 -16.98 14.89 18.05
C GLY A 32 -17.68 14.08 16.96
N GLN A 33 -18.90 14.49 16.57
CA GLN A 33 -19.68 13.86 15.50
C GLN A 33 -19.90 14.76 14.29
N ASP A 34 -19.03 15.76 14.13
CA ASP A 34 -19.13 16.70 13.03
C ASP A 34 -18.93 15.99 11.68
N SER A 35 -19.64 16.50 10.68
CA SER A 35 -19.45 16.13 9.27
C SER A 35 -19.09 17.38 8.48
N THR A 36 -18.15 17.25 7.55
CA THR A 36 -17.82 18.30 6.59
C THR A 36 -17.97 17.76 5.17
N ASN A 37 -18.52 18.57 4.28
CA ASN A 37 -18.71 18.23 2.88
C ASN A 37 -18.13 19.36 2.02
N ILE A 38 -17.23 19.00 1.10
CA ILE A 38 -16.71 19.89 0.07
C ILE A 38 -17.45 19.58 -1.22
N ASP A 39 -18.42 20.45 -1.52
CA ASP A 39 -19.27 20.33 -2.70
C ASP A 39 -18.44 20.42 -4.01
N ALA A 40 -19.02 19.91 -5.09
CA ALA A 40 -18.41 20.00 -6.41
C ALA A 40 -18.05 21.46 -6.76
N SER A 41 -16.87 21.66 -7.34
CA SER A 41 -16.30 22.99 -7.64
C SER A 41 -16.01 23.89 -6.43
N SER A 42 -16.15 23.39 -5.20
CA SER A 42 -15.72 24.08 -3.98
C SER A 42 -14.30 23.65 -3.59
N SER A 43 -13.57 24.54 -2.93
CA SER A 43 -12.18 24.29 -2.58
C SER A 43 -11.82 24.82 -1.18
N ILE A 44 -11.03 24.05 -0.44
CA ILE A 44 -10.17 24.56 0.62
C ILE A 44 -8.77 24.72 0.04
N ASN A 45 -8.17 25.90 0.21
CA ASN A 45 -6.77 26.17 -0.17
C ASN A 45 -6.09 26.94 0.97
N THR A 46 -4.98 26.41 1.49
CA THR A 46 -4.32 26.93 2.68
C THR A 46 -2.82 26.61 2.68
N ASP A 47 -2.04 27.47 3.35
CA ASP A 47 -0.59 27.29 3.58
C ASP A 47 -0.29 26.48 4.85
N ASP A 48 -1.32 25.88 5.46
CA ASP A 48 -1.30 25.05 6.67
C ASP A 48 -2.06 23.75 6.38
N ASP A 49 -2.52 23.02 7.41
CA ASP A 49 -3.42 21.88 7.25
C ASP A 49 -4.78 22.29 6.65
N GLY A 50 -5.30 21.47 5.74
CA GLY A 50 -6.59 21.65 5.06
C GLY A 50 -7.78 21.47 5.99
N ILE A 51 -8.02 20.24 6.46
CA ILE A 51 -9.07 19.91 7.44
C ILE A 51 -8.42 19.30 8.67
N THR A 52 -8.56 19.94 9.83
CA THR A 52 -8.12 19.41 11.13
C THR A 52 -9.26 18.71 11.87
N ILE A 53 -9.05 17.49 12.34
CA ILE A 53 -10.01 16.72 13.15
C ILE A 53 -9.50 16.70 14.60
N LYS A 54 -10.37 17.02 15.57
CA LYS A 54 -10.03 17.03 17.01
C LYS A 54 -11.05 16.24 17.82
N ALA A 55 -10.57 15.38 18.72
CA ALA A 55 -11.44 14.58 19.60
C ALA A 55 -12.63 13.93 18.86
N PRO A 56 -12.38 13.20 17.75
CA PRO A 56 -13.45 12.54 17.02
C PRO A 56 -14.09 11.47 17.89
N THR A 57 -15.42 11.42 17.89
CA THR A 57 -16.18 10.25 18.33
C THR A 57 -16.75 9.50 17.14
N ASP A 58 -17.15 10.22 16.08
CA ASP A 58 -17.68 9.70 14.82
C ASP A 58 -17.71 10.82 13.76
N VAL A 59 -16.55 11.16 13.18
CA VAL A 59 -16.41 12.27 12.22
C VAL A 59 -16.46 11.77 10.79
N SER A 60 -17.11 12.53 9.89
CA SER A 60 -17.04 12.28 8.45
C SER A 60 -16.51 13.47 7.64
N VAL A 61 -15.72 13.18 6.61
CA VAL A 61 -15.23 14.14 5.61
C VAL A 61 -15.62 13.62 4.23
N ASP A 62 -16.45 14.35 3.51
CA ASP A 62 -16.84 14.00 2.14
C ASP A 62 -16.33 15.06 1.16
N ILE A 63 -15.57 14.65 0.15
CA ILE A 63 -15.11 15.51 -0.95
C ILE A 63 -15.81 15.05 -2.22
N ALA A 64 -16.71 15.86 -2.75
CA ALA A 64 -17.43 15.55 -3.98
C ALA A 64 -16.49 15.57 -5.20
N SER A 65 -16.91 14.94 -6.31
CA SER A 65 -16.23 15.08 -7.59
C SER A 65 -16.06 16.56 -7.98
N ASP A 66 -14.89 16.91 -8.48
CA ASP A 66 -14.46 18.30 -8.75
C ASP A 66 -14.40 19.22 -7.52
N GLY A 67 -14.59 18.72 -6.30
CA GLY A 67 -14.25 19.41 -5.06
C GLY A 67 -12.77 19.23 -4.72
N SER A 68 -12.16 20.17 -3.99
CA SER A 68 -10.74 20.08 -3.65
C SER A 68 -10.36 20.51 -2.24
N VAL A 69 -9.36 19.84 -1.68
CA VAL A 69 -8.60 20.29 -0.52
C VAL A 69 -7.14 20.35 -0.93
N THR A 70 -6.57 21.55 -0.93
CA THR A 70 -5.17 21.78 -1.23
C THR A 70 -4.52 22.47 -0.03
N ALA A 71 -3.49 21.84 0.52
CA ALA A 71 -2.80 22.29 1.71
C ALA A 71 -1.29 22.35 1.45
N ALA A 72 -0.57 23.26 2.09
CA ALA A 72 0.89 23.13 2.18
C ALA A 72 1.25 22.10 3.25
N GLY A 73 0.54 22.09 4.38
CA GLY A 73 0.59 21.01 5.38
C GLY A 73 -0.20 19.79 4.94
N ASP A 74 -0.90 19.16 5.87
CA ASP A 74 -1.66 17.96 5.53
C ASP A 74 -3.01 18.31 4.89
N GLY A 75 -3.46 17.56 3.88
CA GLY A 75 -4.78 17.78 3.29
C GLY A 75 -5.90 17.55 4.33
N VAL A 76 -5.83 16.43 5.03
CA VAL A 76 -6.66 16.11 6.21
C VAL A 76 -5.76 15.63 7.33
N HIS A 77 -5.85 16.26 8.51
CA HIS A 77 -5.05 15.94 9.69
C HIS A 77 -5.94 15.61 10.89
N ALA A 78 -5.72 14.49 11.57
CA ALA A 78 -6.34 14.24 12.87
C ALA A 78 -5.37 14.44 14.04
N LYS A 79 -5.82 15.12 15.09
CA LYS A 79 -5.09 15.19 16.37
C LYS A 79 -5.37 13.96 17.21
N ALA A 80 -4.40 13.63 18.07
CA ALA A 80 -4.46 12.48 18.94
C ALA A 80 -5.78 12.34 19.72
N ALA A 81 -6.30 11.11 19.72
CA ALA A 81 -7.46 10.69 20.51
C ALA A 81 -7.27 9.25 20.99
N SER A 82 -7.77 8.94 22.18
CA SER A 82 -7.72 7.59 22.76
C SER A 82 -8.77 6.64 22.16
N THR A 83 -9.87 7.21 21.67
CA THR A 83 -10.99 6.53 21.00
C THR A 83 -11.56 7.49 19.96
N GLY A 84 -11.97 7.00 18.81
CA GLY A 84 -12.61 7.82 17.79
C GLY A 84 -12.77 7.07 16.48
N GLN A 85 -13.79 7.45 15.73
CA GLN A 85 -14.04 6.93 14.39
C GLN A 85 -13.94 8.09 13.40
N ILE A 86 -13.19 7.90 12.32
CA ILE A 86 -13.05 8.87 11.24
C ILE A 86 -13.37 8.16 9.93
N SER A 87 -14.30 8.71 9.15
CA SER A 87 -14.60 8.27 7.79
C SER A 87 -14.29 9.38 6.80
N ILE A 88 -13.48 9.10 5.78
CA ILE A 88 -13.16 10.04 4.71
C ILE A 88 -13.60 9.43 3.38
N THR A 89 -14.47 10.11 2.64
CA THR A 89 -14.84 9.74 1.28
C THR A 89 -14.32 10.80 0.32
N ASN A 90 -13.38 10.44 -0.56
CA ASN A 90 -12.87 11.35 -1.57
C ASN A 90 -13.31 10.92 -2.96
N SER A 91 -14.08 11.78 -3.63
CA SER A 91 -14.35 11.70 -5.07
C SER A 91 -13.72 12.86 -5.85
N GLY A 92 -13.14 13.84 -5.16
CA GLY A 92 -12.48 15.00 -5.74
C GLY A 92 -10.96 14.90 -5.61
N THR A 93 -10.32 15.95 -5.11
CA THR A 93 -8.86 15.98 -4.94
C THR A 93 -8.48 16.40 -3.52
N ILE A 94 -7.59 15.63 -2.90
CA ILE A 94 -6.90 15.99 -1.66
C ILE A 94 -5.40 16.05 -2.00
N THR A 95 -4.78 17.21 -1.83
CA THR A 95 -3.38 17.43 -2.17
C THR A 95 -2.62 18.11 -1.05
N SER A 96 -1.49 17.54 -0.65
CA SER A 96 -0.42 18.28 0.03
C SER A 96 0.64 18.72 -0.97
N THR A 97 1.00 20.00 -0.92
CA THR A 97 1.89 20.66 -1.89
C THR A 97 3.29 20.93 -1.36
N SER A 98 3.56 20.56 -0.11
CA SER A 98 4.90 20.64 0.48
C SER A 98 5.18 19.40 1.33
N ASP A 99 5.62 19.56 2.57
CA ASP A 99 6.17 18.47 3.39
C ASP A 99 5.09 17.70 4.19
N GLY A 100 3.80 17.92 3.90
CA GLY A 100 2.67 17.25 4.55
C GLY A 100 2.17 16.02 3.79
N GLN A 101 1.43 15.15 4.47
CA GLN A 101 0.75 14.03 3.83
C GLN A 101 -0.56 14.52 3.22
N ALA A 102 -1.07 13.85 2.17
CA ALA A 102 -2.41 14.20 1.70
C ALA A 102 -3.45 13.91 2.78
N ILE A 103 -3.28 12.80 3.52
CA ILE A 103 -4.05 12.47 4.71
C ILE A 103 -3.08 12.00 5.81
N ASP A 104 -3.00 12.73 6.93
CA ASP A 104 -2.28 12.34 8.15
C ASP A 104 -3.26 12.10 9.32
N LEU A 105 -3.46 10.83 9.66
CA LEU A 105 -4.21 10.37 10.82
C LEU A 105 -3.30 9.56 11.76
N ASN A 106 -1.97 9.63 11.63
CA ASN A 106 -1.02 8.83 12.40
C ASN A 106 -1.17 9.01 13.92
N ASP A 107 -1.57 10.22 14.33
CA ASP A 107 -1.86 10.58 15.72
C ASP A 107 -3.05 9.78 16.32
N MET A 108 -3.89 9.16 15.49
CA MET A 108 -4.99 8.27 15.90
C MET A 108 -4.46 6.88 16.32
N SER A 109 -3.57 6.86 17.31
CA SER A 109 -2.81 5.67 17.74
C SER A 109 -3.49 4.77 18.78
N GLY A 110 -4.58 5.22 19.43
CA GLY A 110 -5.28 4.44 20.45
C GLY A 110 -5.91 3.14 19.92
N ASP A 111 -5.84 2.05 20.70
CA ASP A 111 -6.30 0.70 20.30
C ASP A 111 -7.77 0.61 19.88
N SER A 112 -8.60 1.55 20.34
CA SER A 112 -10.04 1.62 19.98
C SER A 112 -10.34 2.60 18.86
N ASN A 113 -9.34 3.27 18.30
CA ASN A 113 -9.53 4.14 17.14
C ASN A 113 -9.80 3.29 15.90
N THR A 114 -10.61 3.82 14.99
CA THR A 114 -10.78 3.28 13.66
C THR A 114 -10.82 4.41 12.65
N THR A 115 -10.17 4.21 11.52
CA THR A 115 -10.24 5.13 10.39
C THR A 115 -10.63 4.37 9.13
N THR A 116 -11.47 4.97 8.30
CA THR A 116 -11.85 4.42 7.01
C THR A 116 -11.68 5.51 5.96
N ILE A 117 -10.83 5.25 4.97
CA ILE A 117 -10.55 6.17 3.87
C ILE A 117 -11.03 5.49 2.61
N THR A 118 -12.01 6.09 1.92
CA THR A 118 -12.54 5.61 0.64
C THR A 118 -12.21 6.63 -0.43
N ASN A 119 -11.29 6.29 -1.32
CA ASN A 119 -10.96 7.07 -2.50
C ASN A 119 -11.68 6.46 -3.71
N THR A 120 -12.70 7.15 -4.22
CA THR A 120 -13.53 6.63 -5.32
C THR A 120 -12.81 6.75 -6.66
N ALA A 121 -13.39 6.20 -7.73
CA ALA A 121 -12.79 6.19 -9.07
C ALA A 121 -12.36 7.55 -9.63
N THR A 122 -12.98 8.66 -9.19
CA THR A 122 -12.56 10.03 -9.60
C THR A 122 -11.65 10.69 -8.58
N GLY A 123 -11.51 10.09 -7.41
CA GLY A 123 -10.74 10.59 -6.29
C GLY A 123 -9.24 10.57 -6.56
N GLN A 124 -8.57 11.66 -6.20
CA GLN A 124 -7.13 11.78 -6.20
C GLN A 124 -6.65 12.19 -4.81
N ILE A 125 -5.71 11.43 -4.26
CA ILE A 125 -5.02 11.71 -3.00
C ILE A 125 -3.53 11.79 -3.33
N VAL A 126 -2.95 12.99 -3.20
CA VAL A 126 -1.61 13.30 -3.71
C VAL A 126 -0.78 14.03 -2.67
N SER A 127 0.43 13.56 -2.38
CA SER A 127 1.44 14.34 -1.66
C SER A 127 2.65 14.58 -2.55
N ASP A 128 3.10 15.84 -2.63
CA ASP A 128 4.24 16.24 -3.47
C ASP A 128 5.61 15.97 -2.79
N ASN A 129 5.66 15.90 -1.46
CA ASN A 129 6.91 15.68 -0.71
C ASN A 129 6.70 15.04 0.67
N ALA A 130 5.78 14.08 0.76
CA ALA A 130 5.64 13.18 1.90
C ALA A 130 4.88 11.92 1.50
N ASP A 131 4.56 11.06 2.47
CA ASP A 131 3.67 9.92 2.25
C ASP A 131 2.31 10.39 1.74
N GLY A 132 1.66 9.58 0.91
CA GLY A 132 0.32 9.89 0.42
C GLY A 132 -0.68 9.87 1.58
N ILE A 133 -0.68 8.75 2.33
CA ILE A 133 -1.59 8.53 3.44
C ILE A 133 -0.82 7.92 4.62
N ARG A 134 -1.00 8.50 5.82
CA ARG A 134 -0.74 7.84 7.10
C ARG A 134 -2.06 7.63 7.84
N PRO A 135 -2.64 6.42 7.82
CA PRO A 135 -4.06 6.29 8.14
C PRO A 135 -4.35 6.07 9.64
N GLY A 136 -3.33 5.88 10.49
CA GLY A 136 -3.47 5.60 11.91
C GLY A 136 -3.83 4.13 12.23
N THR A 137 -4.20 3.86 13.48
CA THR A 137 -4.43 2.49 13.98
C THR A 137 -5.77 1.91 13.51
N ASN A 138 -5.81 0.58 13.26
CA ASN A 138 -6.97 -0.19 12.81
C ASN A 138 -7.63 0.39 11.55
N ALA A 139 -6.81 0.93 10.66
CA ALA A 139 -7.30 1.65 9.51
C ALA A 139 -7.67 0.73 8.34
N THR A 140 -8.68 1.14 7.59
CA THR A 140 -9.05 0.54 6.30
C THR A 140 -8.95 1.60 5.21
N VAL A 141 -8.11 1.37 4.19
CA VAL A 141 -8.01 2.21 3.00
C VAL A 141 -8.60 1.46 1.81
N ILE A 142 -9.64 2.04 1.18
CA ILE A 142 -10.31 1.53 0.00
C ILE A 142 -10.03 2.50 -1.14
N ASN A 143 -9.45 2.01 -2.23
CA ASN A 143 -9.05 2.85 -3.36
C ASN A 143 -9.55 2.28 -4.68
N SER A 144 -10.41 3.00 -5.39
CA SER A 144 -10.69 2.79 -6.81
C SER A 144 -10.14 3.94 -7.69
N GLY A 145 -9.54 4.98 -7.08
CA GLY A 145 -8.95 6.14 -7.74
C GLY A 145 -7.42 6.18 -7.69
N LEU A 146 -6.84 7.38 -7.56
CA LEU A 146 -5.40 7.59 -7.45
C LEU A 146 -4.98 7.89 -6.00
N ILE A 147 -4.01 7.14 -5.49
CA ILE A 147 -3.18 7.49 -4.33
C ILE A 147 -1.74 7.60 -4.82
N TYR A 148 -1.12 8.76 -4.64
CA TYR A 148 0.21 9.05 -5.15
C TYR A 148 1.06 9.83 -4.15
N ALA A 149 2.28 9.38 -3.93
CA ALA A 149 3.29 10.09 -3.16
C ALA A 149 4.51 10.39 -4.04
N ASP A 150 4.96 11.63 -4.04
CA ASP A 150 6.19 12.06 -4.68
C ASP A 150 7.17 12.69 -3.70
N GLY A 151 8.37 12.94 -4.20
CA GLY A 151 9.38 13.70 -3.50
C GLY A 151 10.66 13.86 -4.31
N PRO A 152 11.66 14.56 -3.76
CA PRO A 152 13.01 14.57 -4.28
C PRO A 152 13.56 13.14 -4.39
N THR A 153 14.48 12.94 -5.34
CA THR A 153 15.21 11.68 -5.53
C THR A 153 15.71 11.08 -4.21
N ALA A 154 15.49 9.76 -4.06
CA ALA A 154 15.84 8.99 -2.87
C ALA A 154 15.08 9.39 -1.58
N SER A 155 13.93 10.07 -1.69
CA SER A 155 13.05 10.24 -0.55
C SER A 155 12.41 8.90 -0.15
N SER A 156 12.01 8.80 1.11
CA SER A 156 11.40 7.62 1.69
C SER A 156 9.88 7.78 1.81
N HIS A 157 9.25 8.31 0.75
CA HIS A 157 7.83 8.64 0.76
C HIS A 157 7.02 7.54 0.11
N ASP A 158 6.04 7.02 0.81
CA ASP A 158 5.28 5.85 0.42
C ASP A 158 3.84 6.22 0.05
N GLY A 159 3.19 5.40 -0.80
CA GLY A 159 1.81 5.67 -1.18
C GLY A 159 0.88 5.63 0.03
N ILE A 160 1.03 4.58 0.84
CA ILE A 160 0.38 4.40 2.14
C ILE A 160 1.44 3.91 3.13
N ASP A 161 1.57 4.60 4.26
CA ASP A 161 2.47 4.23 5.35
C ASP A 161 1.68 4.10 6.66
N PHE A 162 1.60 2.88 7.20
CA PHE A 162 0.95 2.62 8.49
C PHE A 162 1.85 2.92 9.69
N GLN A 163 3.12 3.29 9.46
CA GLN A 163 4.11 3.55 10.48
C GLN A 163 4.17 2.36 11.46
N SER A 164 4.22 2.65 12.75
CA SER A 164 4.21 1.64 13.80
C SER A 164 2.81 1.13 14.18
N ALA A 165 1.79 1.37 13.36
CA ALA A 165 0.44 0.89 13.68
C ALA A 165 0.41 -0.65 13.66
N PRO A 166 -0.23 -1.29 14.65
CA PRO A 166 -0.15 -2.74 14.79
C PRO A 166 -0.85 -3.49 13.65
N THR A 167 -1.89 -2.91 13.04
CA THR A 167 -2.65 -3.53 11.96
C THR A 167 -3.17 -2.50 10.95
N GLY A 168 -3.22 -2.89 9.69
CA GLY A 168 -3.78 -2.11 8.58
C GLY A 168 -4.46 -2.98 7.53
N THR A 169 -5.50 -2.46 6.87
CA THR A 169 -6.15 -3.10 5.72
C THR A 169 -6.15 -2.16 4.52
N VAL A 170 -5.75 -2.67 3.36
CA VAL A 170 -5.82 -1.95 2.08
C VAL A 170 -6.59 -2.78 1.05
N ILE A 171 -7.60 -2.18 0.43
CA ILE A 171 -8.38 -2.74 -0.66
C ILE A 171 -8.20 -1.81 -1.86
N ASN A 172 -7.34 -2.19 -2.79
CA ASN A 172 -7.18 -1.50 -4.06
C ASN A 172 -8.16 -2.13 -5.06
N GLU A 173 -9.30 -1.48 -5.24
CA GLU A 173 -10.39 -1.90 -6.11
C GLU A 173 -10.03 -1.74 -7.59
N THR A 174 -10.80 -2.41 -8.45
CA THR A 174 -10.66 -2.38 -9.90
C THR A 174 -10.49 -0.95 -10.44
N GLY A 175 -9.38 -0.68 -11.13
CA GLY A 175 -9.03 0.63 -11.68
C GLY A 175 -8.24 1.55 -10.75
N GLY A 176 -8.09 1.18 -9.47
CA GLY A 176 -7.30 1.91 -8.50
C GLY A 176 -5.79 1.83 -8.78
N LEU A 177 -5.11 2.96 -8.60
CA LEU A 177 -3.66 3.08 -8.60
C LEU A 177 -3.17 3.57 -7.24
N ILE A 178 -2.26 2.82 -6.63
CA ILE A 178 -1.46 3.24 -5.47
C ILE A 178 -0.01 3.29 -5.92
N SER A 179 0.65 4.43 -5.76
CA SER A 179 2.07 4.57 -6.12
C SER A 179 2.80 5.44 -5.11
N GLY A 180 3.82 4.89 -4.46
CA GLY A 180 4.75 5.68 -3.66
C GLY A 180 5.97 6.13 -4.44
N HIS A 181 6.74 7.06 -3.87
CA HIS A 181 8.07 7.36 -4.37
C HIS A 181 9.04 6.22 -4.04
N ARG A 182 8.92 5.63 -2.85
CA ARG A 182 9.65 4.45 -2.42
C ARG A 182 8.77 3.19 -2.48
N HIS A 183 7.96 2.92 -1.46
CA HIS A 183 7.06 1.76 -1.40
C HIS A 183 5.64 2.13 -1.82
N GLY A 184 4.91 1.19 -2.43
CA GLY A 184 3.48 1.39 -2.68
C GLY A 184 2.70 1.45 -1.37
N ILE A 185 2.93 0.45 -0.51
CA ILE A 185 2.37 0.31 0.84
C ILE A 185 3.50 -0.15 1.78
N THR A 186 3.60 0.43 2.98
CA THR A 186 4.52 -0.05 4.04
C THR A 186 3.90 -0.03 5.44
N THR A 187 4.47 -0.81 6.36
CA THR A 187 4.10 -0.85 7.78
C THR A 187 5.22 -1.48 8.62
N ASP A 188 5.31 -1.15 9.91
CA ASP A 188 6.10 -1.93 10.88
C ASP A 188 5.30 -3.13 11.46
N GLY A 189 3.97 -3.10 11.29
CA GLY A 189 3.02 -4.04 11.91
C GLY A 189 2.45 -5.08 10.95
N PHE A 190 1.21 -5.49 11.17
CA PHE A 190 0.49 -6.37 10.24
C PHE A 190 -0.19 -5.59 9.11
N VAL A 191 -0.09 -6.06 7.87
CA VAL A 191 -0.88 -5.55 6.75
C VAL A 191 -1.69 -6.63 6.03
N ASN A 192 -2.95 -6.33 5.75
CA ASN A 192 -3.82 -7.14 4.89
C ASN A 192 -4.15 -6.38 3.60
N VAL A 193 -3.60 -6.81 2.47
CA VAL A 193 -3.77 -6.16 1.17
C VAL A 193 -4.60 -7.03 0.23
N THR A 194 -5.64 -6.45 -0.36
CA THR A 194 -6.33 -7.00 -1.53
C THR A 194 -6.14 -6.06 -2.70
N ASN A 195 -5.55 -6.55 -3.79
CA ASN A 195 -5.39 -5.81 -5.04
C ASN A 195 -6.26 -6.46 -6.11
N GLU A 196 -7.38 -5.84 -6.46
CA GLU A 196 -8.36 -6.39 -7.38
C GLU A 196 -7.86 -6.45 -8.84
N ALA A 197 -8.55 -7.22 -9.67
CA ALA A 197 -8.25 -7.30 -11.09
C ALA A 197 -8.35 -5.91 -11.73
N GLY A 198 -7.33 -5.52 -12.51
CA GLY A 198 -7.26 -4.17 -13.11
C GLY A 198 -6.81 -3.07 -12.16
N ALA A 199 -6.54 -3.36 -10.89
CA ALA A 199 -5.91 -2.45 -9.94
C ALA A 199 -4.37 -2.61 -9.97
N THR A 200 -3.65 -1.54 -9.63
CA THR A 200 -2.17 -1.51 -9.65
C THR A 200 -1.59 -0.89 -8.37
N ILE A 201 -0.57 -1.53 -7.79
CA ILE A 201 0.22 -1.02 -6.68
C ILE A 201 1.70 -0.94 -7.11
N ILE A 202 2.36 0.19 -6.87
CA ILE A 202 3.73 0.45 -7.31
C ILE A 202 4.58 1.05 -6.18
N GLY A 203 5.66 0.37 -5.82
CA GLY A 203 6.84 0.99 -5.21
C GLY A 203 7.81 1.40 -6.31
N ARG A 204 8.10 2.70 -6.44
CA ARG A 204 8.95 3.20 -7.54
C ARG A 204 10.45 3.07 -7.25
N ASN A 205 10.83 3.02 -5.97
CA ASN A 205 12.20 2.85 -5.52
C ASN A 205 12.28 1.95 -4.28
N GLY A 206 11.43 0.93 -4.25
CA GLY A 206 11.23 0.02 -3.14
C GLY A 206 10.12 -0.97 -3.44
N SER A 207 9.71 -1.70 -2.42
CA SER A 207 8.68 -2.74 -2.53
C SER A 207 7.29 -2.23 -2.99
N GLY A 208 6.57 -3.04 -3.77
CA GLY A 208 5.16 -2.79 -4.07
C GLY A 208 4.31 -2.82 -2.80
N VAL A 209 4.46 -3.87 -2.00
CA VAL A 209 3.90 -4.00 -0.66
C VAL A 209 5.01 -4.43 0.31
N GLY A 210 5.23 -3.67 1.37
CA GLY A 210 6.25 -3.92 2.40
C GLY A 210 5.65 -4.09 3.81
N SER A 211 6.30 -4.86 4.66
CA SER A 211 5.98 -4.99 6.09
C SER A 211 7.20 -5.49 6.89
N ASP A 212 7.66 -4.71 7.88
CA ASP A 212 8.65 -5.19 8.86
C ASP A 212 8.00 -6.16 9.90
N GLY A 213 6.67 -6.29 9.88
CA GLY A 213 5.89 -7.26 10.64
C GLY A 213 5.32 -8.39 9.78
N THR A 214 4.12 -8.87 10.11
CA THR A 214 3.45 -9.98 9.39
C THR A 214 2.55 -9.48 8.26
N GLY A 215 2.16 -10.34 7.31
CA GLY A 215 1.36 -9.86 6.18
C GLY A 215 0.51 -10.88 5.46
N GLN A 216 -0.61 -10.39 4.90
CA GLN A 216 -1.43 -11.14 3.95
C GLN A 216 -1.63 -10.31 2.68
N VAL A 217 -1.27 -10.88 1.53
CA VAL A 217 -1.45 -10.25 0.21
C VAL A 217 -2.30 -11.14 -0.68
N THR A 218 -3.43 -10.61 -1.14
CA THR A 218 -4.34 -11.25 -2.11
C THR A 218 -4.32 -10.42 -3.39
N ASN A 219 -3.68 -10.93 -4.44
CA ASN A 219 -3.48 -10.19 -5.68
C ASN A 219 -4.24 -10.82 -6.85
N TYR A 220 -5.13 -10.04 -7.45
CA TYR A 220 -5.77 -10.28 -8.76
C TYR A 220 -5.29 -9.27 -9.82
N GLY A 221 -4.74 -8.14 -9.38
CA GLY A 221 -4.23 -7.05 -10.23
C GLY A 221 -2.74 -7.13 -10.50
N THR A 222 -2.08 -5.98 -10.53
CA THR A 222 -0.62 -5.87 -10.69
C THR A 222 0.01 -5.25 -9.44
N ILE A 223 1.05 -5.88 -8.90
CA ILE A 223 1.92 -5.31 -7.85
C ILE A 223 3.33 -5.21 -8.43
N ILE A 224 3.98 -4.06 -8.27
CA ILE A 224 5.30 -3.77 -8.81
C ILE A 224 6.18 -3.20 -7.71
N GLY A 225 7.31 -3.86 -7.45
CA GLY A 225 8.50 -3.22 -6.89
C GLY A 225 9.44 -2.81 -8.01
N ALA A 226 10.03 -1.64 -7.87
CA ALA A 226 10.95 -1.09 -8.85
C ALA A 226 12.07 -0.32 -8.19
N TYR A 227 13.08 -0.02 -9.01
CA TYR A 227 14.20 0.83 -8.67
C TYR A 227 14.23 2.02 -9.63
N ASP A 228 14.31 3.24 -9.09
CA ASP A 228 14.23 4.47 -9.88
C ASP A 228 15.60 4.97 -10.39
N GLY A 229 16.68 4.26 -10.05
CA GLY A 229 18.05 4.68 -10.35
C GLY A 229 18.75 5.43 -9.21
N SER A 230 18.15 5.51 -8.02
CA SER A 230 18.68 6.29 -6.89
C SER A 230 18.67 5.55 -5.55
N GLY A 231 19.61 5.91 -4.67
CA GLY A 231 19.65 5.37 -3.31
C GLY A 231 19.86 3.85 -3.25
N THR A 232 19.17 3.19 -2.32
CA THR A 232 19.28 1.77 -1.98
C THR A 232 17.96 1.03 -2.13
N GLY A 233 17.19 1.29 -3.19
CA GLY A 233 15.92 0.60 -3.41
C GLY A 233 16.13 -0.91 -3.61
N ASP A 234 15.39 -1.72 -2.86
CA ASP A 234 15.28 -3.18 -2.98
C ASP A 234 14.39 -3.58 -4.17
N GLY A 235 13.29 -2.85 -4.39
CA GLY A 235 12.47 -3.00 -5.58
C GLY A 235 11.69 -4.31 -5.63
N ASP A 236 11.28 -4.82 -4.48
CA ASP A 236 10.60 -6.11 -4.34
C ASP A 236 9.12 -6.04 -4.71
N GLY A 237 8.56 -7.09 -5.32
CA GLY A 237 7.13 -7.13 -5.55
C GLY A 237 6.36 -7.06 -4.23
N VAL A 238 6.67 -8.00 -3.33
CA VAL A 238 6.15 -8.07 -1.96
C VAL A 238 7.29 -8.43 -1.02
N ASP A 239 7.46 -7.67 0.06
CA ASP A 239 8.49 -7.86 1.08
C ASP A 239 7.84 -7.91 2.47
N ILE A 240 7.95 -9.05 3.16
CA ILE A 240 7.35 -9.28 4.49
C ILE A 240 8.38 -9.97 5.40
N ASP A 241 8.78 -9.28 6.46
CA ASP A 241 9.79 -9.76 7.42
C ASP A 241 9.23 -10.80 8.41
N GLY A 242 7.95 -10.74 8.74
CA GLY A 242 7.28 -11.71 9.60
C GLY A 242 6.59 -12.83 8.82
N ASP A 243 5.75 -13.60 9.50
CA ASP A 243 4.88 -14.60 8.88
C ASP A 243 4.05 -13.99 7.74
N ALA A 244 4.04 -14.67 6.58
CA ALA A 244 3.47 -14.15 5.35
C ALA A 244 2.54 -15.13 4.63
N VAL A 245 1.43 -14.62 4.10
CA VAL A 245 0.53 -15.36 3.21
C VAL A 245 0.32 -14.57 1.92
N VAL A 246 0.74 -15.14 0.79
CA VAL A 246 0.59 -14.53 -0.54
C VAL A 246 -0.30 -15.42 -1.41
N ASN A 247 -1.45 -14.90 -1.82
CA ASN A 247 -2.36 -15.53 -2.75
C ASN A 247 -2.39 -14.74 -4.06
N ASN A 248 -1.83 -15.29 -5.13
CA ASN A 248 -1.65 -14.59 -6.39
C ASN A 248 -2.43 -15.25 -7.53
N TRP A 249 -3.41 -14.52 -8.08
CA TRP A 249 -4.06 -14.76 -9.37
C TRP A 249 -3.65 -13.74 -10.44
N GLY A 250 -3.08 -12.61 -10.01
CA GLY A 250 -2.64 -11.51 -10.85
C GLY A 250 -1.16 -11.60 -11.21
N THR A 251 -0.51 -10.44 -11.25
CA THR A 251 0.92 -10.30 -11.57
C THR A 251 1.65 -9.59 -10.43
N ILE A 252 2.76 -10.16 -9.98
CA ILE A 252 3.70 -9.55 -9.03
C ILE A 252 5.04 -9.44 -9.76
N LYS A 253 5.62 -8.23 -9.81
CA LYS A 253 6.87 -7.94 -10.52
C LYS A 253 7.87 -7.22 -9.63
N ALA A 254 9.12 -7.60 -9.78
CA ALA A 254 10.27 -6.90 -9.24
C ALA A 254 11.19 -6.50 -10.40
N LEU A 255 11.38 -5.18 -10.60
CA LEU A 255 11.97 -4.62 -11.83
C LEU A 255 13.44 -4.21 -11.69
N GLY A 256 14.04 -4.41 -10.52
CA GLY A 256 15.43 -4.11 -10.25
C GLY A 256 15.63 -3.56 -8.85
N ALA A 257 16.86 -3.68 -8.38
CA ALA A 257 17.36 -3.20 -7.10
C ALA A 257 18.72 -2.52 -7.28
N ALA A 258 19.14 -1.73 -6.31
CA ALA A 258 20.54 -1.37 -6.16
C ALA A 258 20.89 -1.03 -4.71
N GLY A 259 22.19 -0.83 -4.48
CA GLY A 259 22.70 -0.48 -3.16
C GLY A 259 22.91 -1.71 -2.29
N VAL A 260 22.89 -1.51 -0.98
CA VAL A 260 23.10 -2.55 0.01
C VAL A 260 22.03 -2.45 1.09
N ASP A 261 21.72 -3.59 1.69
CA ASP A 261 20.80 -3.72 2.82
C ASP A 261 21.42 -3.12 4.10
N LYS A 262 20.68 -3.23 5.22
CA LYS A 262 21.13 -2.80 6.56
C LYS A 262 22.39 -3.56 7.05
N THR A 263 22.74 -4.69 6.43
CA THR A 263 23.90 -5.54 6.78
C THR A 263 25.12 -5.27 5.89
N GLY A 264 24.97 -4.49 4.82
CA GLY A 264 26.00 -4.21 3.82
C GLY A 264 26.05 -5.24 2.68
N SER A 265 25.09 -6.15 2.60
CA SER A 265 24.93 -7.10 1.50
C SER A 265 24.22 -6.42 0.33
N PRO A 266 24.59 -6.70 -0.93
CA PRO A 266 23.89 -6.12 -2.09
C PRO A 266 22.40 -6.43 -2.06
N ASN A 267 21.57 -5.43 -2.32
CA ASN A 267 20.15 -5.66 -2.54
C ASN A 267 19.97 -6.51 -3.81
N ALA A 268 19.07 -7.47 -3.75
CA ALA A 268 18.51 -8.13 -4.91
C ALA A 268 17.09 -7.60 -5.12
N SER A 269 16.55 -7.78 -6.33
CA SER A 269 15.15 -7.52 -6.60
C SER A 269 14.37 -8.83 -6.52
N GLU A 270 13.38 -8.90 -5.65
CA GLU A 270 12.66 -10.12 -5.35
C GLU A 270 11.21 -10.01 -5.76
N GLY A 271 10.71 -10.98 -6.54
CA GLY A 271 9.26 -11.07 -6.78
C GLY A 271 8.51 -11.18 -5.46
N LEU A 272 9.01 -12.02 -4.55
CA LEU A 272 8.61 -12.13 -3.14
C LEU A 272 9.87 -12.25 -2.27
N ALA A 273 10.04 -11.38 -1.28
CA ALA A 273 11.01 -11.50 -0.19
C ALA A 273 10.25 -11.81 1.11
N LEU A 274 10.32 -13.05 1.61
CA LEU A 274 9.52 -13.49 2.76
C LEU A 274 10.43 -14.15 3.80
N THR A 275 10.51 -13.59 5.00
CA THR A 275 11.60 -13.92 5.94
C THR A 275 11.26 -15.02 6.95
N GLU A 276 10.05 -15.02 7.53
CA GLU A 276 9.56 -16.07 8.46
C GLU A 276 8.60 -17.05 7.77
N ASN A 277 7.67 -17.71 8.49
CA ASN A 277 6.86 -18.77 7.90
C ASN A 277 6.03 -18.20 6.75
N SER A 278 6.15 -18.84 5.58
CA SER A 278 5.56 -18.30 4.36
C SER A 278 4.62 -19.32 3.72
N THR A 279 3.45 -18.86 3.29
CA THR A 279 2.55 -19.61 2.42
C THR A 279 2.35 -18.84 1.13
N VAL A 280 2.81 -19.41 0.02
CA VAL A 280 2.68 -18.82 -1.32
C VAL A 280 1.78 -19.69 -2.18
N ASN A 281 0.62 -19.18 -2.54
CA ASN A 281 -0.31 -19.79 -3.48
C ASN A 281 -0.30 -19.00 -4.78
N ASN A 282 0.52 -19.41 -5.75
CA ASN A 282 0.50 -18.84 -7.09
C ASN A 282 -0.48 -19.63 -7.95
N TYR A 283 -1.71 -19.14 -8.07
CA TYR A 283 -2.81 -19.82 -8.74
C TYR A 283 -2.64 -19.84 -10.26
N ALA A 284 -3.44 -20.66 -10.95
CA ALA A 284 -3.46 -20.69 -12.41
C ALA A 284 -3.77 -19.30 -12.98
N GLY A 285 -2.91 -18.82 -13.89
CA GLY A 285 -2.96 -17.46 -14.43
C GLY A 285 -2.11 -16.45 -13.65
N GLY A 286 -1.77 -16.75 -12.39
CA GLY A 286 -0.86 -15.95 -11.57
C GLY A 286 0.56 -15.93 -12.14
N VAL A 287 1.19 -14.77 -12.09
CA VAL A 287 2.58 -14.54 -12.50
C VAL A 287 3.35 -13.90 -11.35
N ILE A 288 4.52 -14.46 -11.05
CA ILE A 288 5.53 -13.86 -10.17
C ILE A 288 6.80 -13.75 -11.00
N GLU A 289 7.29 -12.54 -11.21
CA GLU A 289 8.40 -12.25 -12.12
C GLU A 289 9.42 -11.32 -11.46
N SER A 290 10.69 -11.66 -11.58
CA SER A 290 11.78 -10.77 -11.17
C SER A 290 12.94 -10.78 -12.15
N VAL A 291 13.65 -9.65 -12.24
CA VAL A 291 14.95 -9.55 -12.92
C VAL A 291 16.06 -10.29 -12.16
N ASP A 292 15.94 -10.45 -10.84
CA ASP A 292 16.83 -11.28 -10.02
C ASP A 292 16.04 -12.51 -9.53
N ASN A 293 15.72 -12.61 -8.24
CA ASN A 293 15.10 -13.80 -7.67
C ASN A 293 13.57 -13.69 -7.74
N ALA A 294 12.87 -14.72 -8.22
CA ALA A 294 11.41 -14.63 -8.20
C ALA A 294 10.84 -14.82 -6.79
N MET A 295 11.48 -15.63 -5.96
CA MET A 295 11.17 -15.77 -4.54
C MET A 295 12.46 -15.96 -3.75
N THR A 296 12.68 -15.13 -2.74
CA THR A 296 13.63 -15.38 -1.66
C THR A 296 12.83 -15.67 -0.39
N LEU A 297 12.98 -16.87 0.15
CA LEU A 297 12.22 -17.39 1.28
C LEU A 297 13.22 -17.67 2.41
N GLY A 298 13.24 -16.86 3.46
CA GLY A 298 14.01 -17.17 4.65
C GLY A 298 14.72 -16.03 5.37
N GLY A 299 15.33 -16.43 6.47
CA GLY A 299 15.95 -15.60 7.49
C GLY A 299 16.15 -16.41 8.78
N ASP A 300 15.29 -17.42 9.00
CA ASP A 300 15.37 -18.38 10.09
C ASP A 300 15.28 -19.85 9.59
N PRO A 301 16.32 -20.70 9.78
CA PRO A 301 16.30 -22.11 9.36
C PRO A 301 15.27 -22.99 10.09
N ASP A 302 14.67 -22.51 11.18
CA ASP A 302 13.63 -23.23 11.94
C ASP A 302 12.21 -22.98 11.42
N THR A 303 12.05 -22.10 10.42
CA THR A 303 10.75 -21.80 9.78
C THR A 303 10.47 -22.71 8.58
N ILE A 304 9.26 -22.58 8.02
CA ILE A 304 8.81 -23.33 6.85
C ILE A 304 8.21 -22.43 5.77
N ALA A 305 8.61 -22.69 4.53
CA ALA A 305 8.01 -22.16 3.33
C ALA A 305 7.12 -23.21 2.66
N VAL A 306 5.83 -22.91 2.50
CA VAL A 306 4.86 -23.73 1.77
C VAL A 306 4.52 -23.03 0.46
N VAL A 307 4.97 -23.60 -0.66
CA VAL A 307 4.78 -23.03 -2.00
C VAL A 307 3.90 -23.94 -2.84
N ASN A 308 2.73 -23.45 -3.23
CA ASN A 308 1.81 -24.08 -4.16
C ASN A 308 1.80 -23.29 -5.48
N ASN A 309 2.54 -23.78 -6.48
CA ASN A 309 2.61 -23.14 -7.79
C ASN A 309 1.76 -23.87 -8.83
N MET A 310 0.68 -23.22 -9.27
CA MET A 310 -0.12 -23.57 -10.44
C MET A 310 0.07 -22.55 -11.60
N GLY A 311 0.64 -21.38 -11.30
CA GLY A 311 0.88 -20.30 -12.24
C GLY A 311 2.27 -20.32 -12.88
N THR A 312 2.81 -19.12 -13.13
CA THR A 312 4.14 -18.91 -13.70
C THR A 312 5.04 -18.18 -12.70
N VAL A 313 6.25 -18.69 -12.51
CA VAL A 313 7.34 -18.05 -11.77
C VAL A 313 8.50 -17.83 -12.75
N LEU A 314 8.95 -16.58 -12.90
CA LEU A 314 9.99 -16.16 -13.85
C LEU A 314 11.10 -15.40 -13.11
N ALA A 315 12.35 -15.80 -13.30
CA ALA A 315 13.50 -15.16 -12.66
C ALA A 315 14.66 -14.95 -13.67
N GLY A 316 15.30 -13.78 -13.65
CA GLY A 316 16.63 -13.61 -14.26
C GLY A 316 17.77 -14.20 -13.40
N GLY A 317 17.50 -14.43 -12.11
CA GLY A 317 18.34 -15.12 -11.15
C GLY A 317 17.78 -16.49 -10.79
N THR A 318 17.47 -16.70 -9.51
CA THR A 318 16.91 -17.96 -9.00
C THR A 318 15.38 -17.92 -8.97
N GLY A 319 14.72 -19.00 -9.42
CA GLY A 319 13.26 -19.10 -9.37
C GLY A 319 12.72 -19.13 -7.94
N ILE A 320 13.18 -20.09 -7.14
CA ILE A 320 12.90 -20.12 -5.69
C ILE A 320 14.22 -20.31 -4.96
N TRP A 321 14.62 -19.33 -4.17
CA TRP A 321 15.77 -19.40 -3.30
C TRP A 321 15.29 -19.46 -1.85
N ASP A 322 15.41 -20.64 -1.26
CA ASP A 322 14.92 -20.94 0.07
C ASP A 322 16.08 -21.18 1.06
N TYR A 323 15.96 -20.56 2.22
CA TYR A 323 16.87 -20.71 3.37
C TYR A 323 16.17 -21.37 4.58
N GLN A 324 14.89 -21.72 4.45
CA GLN A 324 14.05 -22.37 5.47
C GLN A 324 13.85 -23.85 5.15
N ASN A 325 12.95 -24.55 5.86
CA ASN A 325 12.44 -25.82 5.36
C ASN A 325 11.44 -25.56 4.23
N LEU A 326 11.50 -26.33 3.14
CA LEU A 326 10.64 -26.12 1.97
C LEU A 326 9.64 -27.26 1.75
N GLU A 327 8.38 -26.90 1.57
CA GLU A 327 7.34 -27.74 0.99
C GLU A 327 6.85 -27.12 -0.33
N LEU A 328 7.30 -27.66 -1.46
CA LEU A 328 6.95 -27.17 -2.79
C LEU A 328 6.05 -28.17 -3.52
N THR A 329 4.83 -27.74 -3.85
CA THR A 329 3.97 -28.40 -4.85
C THR A 329 3.94 -27.57 -6.12
N ASN A 330 4.57 -28.07 -7.18
CA ASN A 330 4.58 -27.40 -8.49
C ASN A 330 3.77 -28.19 -9.52
N SER A 331 2.75 -27.55 -10.08
CA SER A 331 2.00 -28.00 -11.27
C SER A 331 2.02 -26.97 -12.40
N GLY A 332 2.52 -25.76 -12.13
CA GLY A 332 2.72 -24.67 -13.09
C GLY A 332 4.12 -24.66 -13.71
N THR A 333 4.61 -23.47 -14.02
CA THR A 333 5.94 -23.24 -14.58
C THR A 333 6.80 -22.46 -13.59
N ILE A 334 8.02 -22.92 -13.37
CA ILE A 334 9.10 -22.19 -12.73
C ILE A 334 10.22 -22.12 -13.77
N LYS A 335 10.56 -20.91 -14.22
CA LYS A 335 11.60 -20.68 -15.22
C LYS A 335 12.56 -19.63 -14.69
N SER A 336 13.84 -19.96 -14.72
CA SER A 336 14.92 -19.10 -14.23
C SER A 336 16.08 -19.09 -15.21
N ASP A 337 16.94 -18.09 -15.15
CA ASP A 337 18.19 -18.09 -15.91
C ASP A 337 19.36 -18.74 -15.15
N TYR A 338 19.31 -18.81 -13.80
CA TYR A 338 20.34 -19.43 -12.97
C TYR A 338 19.93 -20.78 -12.35
N LEU A 339 19.12 -20.77 -11.28
CA LEU A 339 18.66 -21.97 -10.57
C LEU A 339 17.13 -21.99 -10.52
N GLY A 340 16.50 -23.11 -10.90
CA GLY A 340 15.03 -23.23 -10.84
C GLY A 340 14.51 -23.17 -9.41
N VAL A 341 15.05 -24.04 -8.55
CA VAL A 341 14.78 -24.10 -7.11
C VAL A 341 16.10 -24.42 -6.41
N SER A 342 16.42 -23.67 -5.37
CA SER A 342 17.54 -23.89 -4.46
C SER A 342 17.02 -23.80 -3.04
N SER A 343 17.28 -24.81 -2.21
CA SER A 343 16.92 -24.81 -0.80
C SER A 343 18.15 -25.18 0.02
N THR A 344 18.40 -24.41 1.09
CA THR A 344 19.51 -24.66 2.02
C THR A 344 19.06 -24.99 3.43
N GLY A 345 17.76 -25.06 3.71
CA GLY A 345 17.30 -25.52 5.02
C GLY A 345 17.45 -27.02 5.21
N THR A 346 16.95 -27.49 6.35
CA THR A 346 17.19 -28.87 6.79
C THR A 346 16.40 -29.88 5.95
N THR A 347 15.22 -29.49 5.48
CA THR A 347 14.32 -30.34 4.67
C THR A 347 13.81 -29.60 3.45
N ALA A 348 13.77 -30.29 2.30
CA ALA A 348 13.11 -29.81 1.09
C ALA A 348 12.27 -30.93 0.47
N ASN A 349 10.96 -30.82 0.58
CA ASN A 349 9.97 -31.73 0.01
C ASN A 349 9.39 -31.12 -1.27
N ILE A 350 9.81 -31.65 -2.43
CA ILE A 350 9.40 -31.11 -3.74
C ILE A 350 8.55 -32.12 -4.49
N ASN A 351 7.25 -31.81 -4.64
CA ASN A 351 6.31 -32.53 -5.48
C ASN A 351 6.09 -31.76 -6.79
N ASN A 352 6.74 -32.20 -7.87
CA ASN A 352 6.65 -31.55 -9.17
C ASN A 352 5.90 -32.39 -10.21
N SER A 353 4.77 -31.85 -10.68
CA SER A 353 4.01 -32.30 -11.86
C SER A 353 4.04 -31.29 -13.01
N GLY A 354 4.62 -30.11 -12.79
CA GLY A 354 4.79 -29.04 -13.77
C GLY A 354 6.21 -28.93 -14.33
N TYR A 355 6.58 -27.73 -14.77
CA TYR A 355 7.91 -27.42 -15.31
C TYR A 355 8.76 -26.68 -14.27
N ILE A 356 9.98 -27.16 -14.07
CA ILE A 356 11.06 -26.43 -13.38
C ILE A 356 12.24 -26.37 -14.35
N TRP A 357 12.58 -25.16 -14.80
CA TRP A 357 13.60 -24.92 -15.81
C TRP A 357 14.62 -23.90 -15.34
N ARG A 358 15.86 -24.15 -15.74
CA ARG A 358 16.96 -23.19 -15.65
C ARG A 358 17.57 -22.94 -17.02
N GLY A 359 18.09 -21.74 -17.24
CA GLY A 359 18.91 -21.38 -18.39
C GLY A 359 19.98 -22.44 -18.67
N CYS A 360 20.09 -22.87 -19.95
CA CYS A 360 21.05 -23.84 -20.50
C CYS A 360 21.80 -24.73 -19.47
N TRP A 361 21.27 -25.95 -19.27
CA TRP A 361 21.88 -27.17 -18.68
C TRP A 361 21.69 -27.47 -17.18
N HIS A 362 21.01 -28.60 -16.92
CA HIS A 362 20.90 -29.44 -15.69
C HIS A 362 19.79 -29.09 -14.65
N ILE A 363 19.55 -29.92 -13.63
CA ILE A 363 18.86 -29.55 -12.37
C ILE A 363 19.91 -29.76 -11.25
N TYR A 364 20.05 -28.83 -10.29
CA TYR A 364 20.91 -29.03 -9.12
C TYR A 364 20.01 -29.08 -7.89
N VAL A 365 19.71 -30.28 -7.41
CA VAL A 365 19.11 -30.47 -6.09
C VAL A 365 20.24 -30.96 -5.19
N SER A 366 20.60 -30.19 -4.16
CA SER A 366 21.73 -30.51 -3.30
C SER A 366 21.48 -31.77 -2.47
N TRP A 367 20.23 -32.06 -2.08
CA TRP A 367 19.81 -33.33 -1.47
C TRP A 367 18.33 -33.62 -1.75
N VAL A 368 18.03 -34.81 -2.28
CA VAL A 368 16.65 -35.34 -2.34
C VAL A 368 16.60 -36.47 -1.32
N VAL A 369 15.75 -36.34 -0.30
CA VAL A 369 15.18 -37.51 0.36
C VAL A 369 13.82 -37.72 -0.30
N ILE A 370 13.68 -38.81 -1.05
CA ILE A 370 12.41 -39.26 -1.65
C ILE A 370 11.53 -39.83 -0.55
#